data_AF-K1SXJ7-F1
#
_entry.id   AF-K1SXJ7-F1
#
_cell.length_a   1.000
_cell.length_b   1.000
_cell.length_c   1.000
_cell.angle_alpha   90.00
_cell.angle_beta   90.00
_cell.angle_gamma   90.00
#
_symmetry.space_group_name_H-M   'P 1'
#
loop_
_entity.id
_entity.type
_entity.pdbx_description
1 polymer ?
#
loop_
_entity_poly.entity_id
_entity_poly.type
_entity_poly.pdbx_seq_one_letter_code
_entity_poly.pdbx_strand_id
1 'polypeptide(L)'
;MEYKIGTEARCAVIGYGSWATAIVRLLTANEQKVGWYVRNPEVLECLRTEGRNPRYLSDVEFDRERIAPSDDLDAVVREADIVILATPSAYLKDFLAPLTVSL
;
A
#
# COMPACT_ATOMS: atom_id res chain seq x y z
N MET A 1 22.62 -6.82 -13.65
CA MET A 1 22.49 -6.55 -12.21
C MET A 1 21.64 -7.65 -11.62
N GLU A 2 22.13 -8.34 -10.60
CA GLU A 2 21.35 -9.33 -9.86
C GLU A 2 20.70 -8.58 -8.68
N TYR A 3 19.40 -8.28 -8.78
CA TYR A 3 18.67 -7.65 -7.69
C TYR A 3 18.28 -8.74 -6.68
N LYS A 4 18.78 -8.63 -5.45
CA LYS A 4 18.40 -9.52 -4.35
C LYS A 4 17.48 -8.76 -3.41
N ILE A 5 16.26 -9.29 -3.26
CA ILE A 5 15.33 -8.81 -2.24
C ILE A 5 15.87 -9.26 -0.88
N GLY A 6 16.28 -8.30 -0.05
CA GLY A 6 16.69 -8.59 1.33
C GLY A 6 15.52 -9.08 2.17
N THR A 7 15.81 -9.84 3.22
CA THR A 7 14.79 -10.36 4.16
C THR A 7 14.13 -9.29 5.03
N GLU A 8 14.56 -8.04 4.95
CA GLU A 8 14.01 -6.87 5.67
C GLU A 8 13.56 -5.76 4.70
N ALA A 9 13.29 -6.10 3.44
CA ALA A 9 12.91 -5.11 2.43
C ALA A 9 11.56 -4.47 2.77
N ARG A 10 11.53 -3.14 2.87
CA ARG A 10 10.30 -2.39 3.17
C ARG A 10 9.41 -2.39 1.94
N CYS A 11 8.23 -2.99 2.08
CA CYS A 11 7.27 -3.11 0.99
C CYS A 11 6.21 -2.01 1.07
N ALA A 12 5.87 -1.45 -0.09
CA ALA A 12 4.72 -0.58 -0.25
C ALA A 12 3.77 -1.06 -1.36
N VAL A 13 2.49 -0.83 -1.17
CA VAL A 13 1.43 -1.13 -2.16
C VAL A 13 0.75 0.16 -2.59
N ILE A 14 0.70 0.40 -3.90
CA ILE A 14 -0.03 1.52 -4.51
C ILE A 14 -1.37 1.01 -5.04
N GLY A 15 -2.47 1.56 -4.53
CA GLY A 15 -3.84 1.13 -4.86
C GLY A 15 -4.59 0.63 -3.62
N TYR A 16 -5.92 0.60 -3.66
CA TYR A 16 -6.76 0.25 -2.50
C TYR A 16 -7.92 -0.71 -2.85
N GLY A 17 -7.88 -1.33 -4.03
CA GLY A 17 -8.88 -2.32 -4.45
C GLY A 17 -8.67 -3.69 -3.80
N SER A 18 -9.53 -4.67 -4.12
CA SER A 18 -9.46 -6.03 -3.54
C SER A 18 -8.07 -6.67 -3.64
N TRP A 19 -7.39 -6.51 -4.77
CA TRP A 19 -6.05 -7.08 -4.95
C TRP A 19 -4.99 -6.38 -4.09
N ALA A 20 -5.06 -5.05 -3.98
CA ALA A 20 -4.18 -4.31 -3.08
C ALA A 20 -4.40 -4.74 -1.62
N THR A 21 -5.65 -4.83 -1.18
CA THR A 21 -6.00 -5.31 0.17
C THR A 21 -5.48 -6.73 0.44
N ALA A 22 -5.63 -7.65 -0.52
CA ALA A 22 -5.12 -9.02 -0.40
C ALA A 22 -3.58 -9.06 -0.30
N ILE A 23 -2.88 -8.29 -1.13
CA ILE A 23 -1.41 -8.20 -1.09
C ILE A 23 -0.96 -7.62 0.26
N VAL A 24 -1.56 -6.54 0.74
CA VAL A 24 -1.21 -5.98 2.06
C VAL A 24 -1.46 -7.00 3.17
N ARG A 25 -2.52 -7.80 3.07
CA ARG A 25 -2.80 -8.85 4.08
C ARG A 25 -1.73 -9.95 4.08
N LEU A 26 -1.24 -10.31 2.90
CA LEU A 26 -0.14 -11.26 2.74
C LEU A 26 1.17 -10.67 3.27
N LEU A 27 1.49 -9.42 2.92
CA LEU A 27 2.71 -8.75 3.35
C LEU A 27 2.72 -8.56 4.87
N THR A 28 1.62 -8.11 5.47
CA THR A 28 1.51 -7.96 6.93
C THR A 28 1.55 -9.29 7.69
N ALA A 29 1.48 -10.44 7.03
CA ALA A 29 1.77 -11.73 7.67
C ALA A 29 3.27 -12.02 7.79
N ASN A 30 4.11 -11.39 6.95
CA ASN A 30 5.54 -11.68 6.81
C ASN A 30 6.45 -10.50 7.17
N GLU A 31 5.94 -9.27 7.07
CA GLU A 31 6.67 -8.02 7.26
C GLU A 31 6.24 -7.30 8.54
N GLN A 32 7.13 -6.48 9.11
CA GLN A 32 6.82 -5.68 10.31
C GLN A 32 5.77 -4.61 10.01
N LYS A 33 5.95 -3.85 8.92
CA LYS A 33 5.05 -2.76 8.52
C LYS A 33 5.00 -2.61 7.01
N VAL A 34 3.80 -2.36 6.47
CA VAL A 34 3.57 -2.24 5.04
C VAL A 34 3.09 -0.83 4.69
N GLY A 35 3.82 -0.14 3.80
CA GLY A 35 3.40 1.12 3.22
C GLY A 35 2.17 0.92 2.33
N TRP A 36 1.17 1.79 2.43
CA TRP A 36 -0.05 1.63 1.63
C TRP A 36 -0.56 2.97 1.11
N TYR A 37 -0.38 3.22 -0.18
CA TYR A 37 -0.90 4.42 -0.83
C TYR A 37 -2.40 4.28 -1.16
N VAL A 38 -3.22 5.09 -0.51
CA VAL A 38 -4.68 5.09 -0.59
C VAL A 38 -5.17 6.51 -0.87
N ARG A 39 -5.52 6.78 -2.13
CA ARG A 39 -6.05 8.09 -2.57
C ARG A 39 -7.51 8.37 -2.21
N ASN A 40 -8.24 7.36 -1.72
CA ASN A 40 -9.65 7.52 -1.37
C ASN A 40 -9.76 7.88 0.12
N PRO A 41 -10.25 9.09 0.48
CA PRO A 41 -10.25 9.56 1.87
C PRO A 41 -11.07 8.69 2.83
N GLU A 42 -12.20 8.14 2.38
CA GLU A 42 -13.06 7.26 3.19
C GLU A 42 -12.34 5.96 3.53
N VAL A 43 -11.71 5.32 2.53
CA VAL A 43 -10.94 4.09 2.75
C VAL A 43 -9.70 4.37 3.60
N LEU A 44 -9.01 5.48 3.35
CA LEU A 44 -7.84 5.88 4.13
C LEU A 44 -8.17 6.06 5.61
N GLU A 45 -9.26 6.77 5.90
CA GLU A 45 -9.67 7.02 7.28
C GLU A 45 -10.09 5.72 7.98
N CYS A 46 -10.91 4.88 7.34
CA CYS A 46 -11.32 3.60 7.90
C CYS A 46 -10.12 2.65 8.15
N LEU A 47 -9.11 2.66 7.28
CA LEU A 47 -7.88 1.90 7.53
C LEU A 47 -7.10 2.44 8.73
N ARG A 48 -7.08 3.76 8.96
CA ARG A 48 -6.40 4.39 10.10
C ARG A 48 -7.15 4.19 11.43
N THR A 49 -8.48 4.25 11.41
CA THR A 49 -9.30 4.19 12.63
C THR A 49 -9.70 2.77 12.99
N GLU A 50 -10.13 1.98 12.00
CA GLU A 50 -10.73 0.65 12.18
C GLU A 50 -9.83 -0.48 11.68
N GLY A 51 -8.78 -0.16 10.89
CA GLY A 51 -7.92 -1.20 10.31
C GLY A 51 -8.64 -2.02 9.24
N ARG A 52 -9.64 -1.46 8.55
CA ARG A 52 -10.43 -2.18 7.54
C ARG A 52 -10.60 -1.36 6.26
N ASN A 53 -10.75 -2.07 5.15
CA ASN A 53 -11.12 -1.45 3.89
C ASN A 53 -12.63 -1.64 3.69
N PRO A 54 -13.45 -0.59 3.85
CA PRO A 54 -14.91 -0.73 3.86
C PRO A 54 -15.47 -1.05 2.47
N ARG A 55 -14.69 -0.83 1.40
CA ARG A 55 -15.13 -1.01 0.01
C ARG A 55 -14.71 -2.33 -0.61
N TYR A 56 -13.61 -2.93 -0.15
CA TYR A 56 -13.02 -4.10 -0.77
C TYR A 56 -12.47 -5.07 0.26
N LEU A 57 -12.88 -6.33 0.18
CA LEU A 57 -12.54 -7.36 1.17
C LEU A 57 -12.83 -6.88 2.60
N SER A 58 -14.05 -6.39 2.85
CA SER A 58 -14.49 -5.76 4.09
C SER A 58 -14.36 -6.65 5.34
N ASP A 59 -14.31 -7.96 5.16
CA ASP A 59 -14.12 -8.93 6.24
C ASP A 59 -12.65 -9.05 6.69
N VAL A 60 -11.72 -8.42 5.97
CA VAL A 60 -10.29 -8.40 6.32
C VAL A 60 -10.02 -7.26 7.29
N GLU A 61 -9.49 -7.62 8.45
CA GLU A 61 -9.00 -6.70 9.46
C GLU A 61 -7.47 -6.70 9.51
N PHE A 62 -6.91 -5.51 9.65
CA PHE A 62 -5.49 -5.26 9.77
C PHE A 62 -5.17 -4.78 11.18
N ASP A 63 -4.07 -5.29 11.72
CA ASP A 63 -3.41 -4.62 12.83
C ASP A 63 -2.88 -3.26 12.34
N ARG A 64 -3.40 -2.19 12.92
CA ARG A 64 -3.10 -0.80 12.55
C ARG A 64 -1.64 -0.44 12.78
N GLU A 65 -0.92 -1.15 13.65
CA GLU A 65 0.51 -0.94 13.84
C GLU A 65 1.34 -1.50 12.67
N ARG A 66 0.78 -2.47 11.93
CA ARG A 66 1.44 -3.18 10.82
C ARG A 66 1.16 -2.58 9.45
N ILE A 67 0.26 -1.61 9.35
CA ILE A 67 0.00 -0.88 8.09
C ILE A 67 0.37 0.59 8.24
N ALA A 68 0.79 1.22 7.15
CA ALA A 68 1.01 2.67 7.05
C ALA A 68 0.18 3.27 5.90
N PRO A 69 -1.15 3.42 6.08
CA PRO A 69 -2.01 4.06 5.06
C PRO A 69 -1.70 5.55 4.90
N SER A 70 -1.45 5.98 3.68
CA SER A 70 -1.13 7.38 3.35
C SER A 70 -1.71 7.80 1.99
N ASP A 71 -2.10 9.06 1.89
CA ASP A 71 -2.41 9.78 0.65
C ASP A 71 -1.23 10.59 0.10
N ASP A 72 -0.09 10.59 0.79
CA ASP A 72 1.18 11.11 0.29
C ASP A 72 1.94 9.99 -0.45
N LEU A 73 1.90 10.04 -1.78
CA LEU A 73 2.56 9.07 -2.64
C LEU A 73 4.08 9.13 -2.52
N ASP A 74 4.65 10.32 -2.43
CA ASP A 74 6.09 10.49 -2.36
C ASP A 74 6.64 9.93 -1.05
N ALA A 75 5.95 10.17 0.08
CA ALA A 75 6.34 9.59 1.36
C ALA A 75 6.34 8.05 1.31
N VAL A 76 5.27 7.45 0.75
CA VAL A 76 5.17 5.99 0.61
C VAL A 76 6.29 5.41 -0.25
N VAL A 77 6.65 6.07 -1.35
CA VAL A 77 7.72 5.60 -2.23
C VAL A 77 9.10 5.79 -1.60
N ARG A 78 9.38 6.91 -0.93
CA ARG A 78 10.67 7.15 -0.26
C ARG A 78 10.98 6.13 0.84
N GLU A 79 9.94 5.62 1.50
CA GLU A 79 10.08 4.66 2.60
C GLU A 79 10.13 3.19 2.15
N ALA A 80 9.93 2.92 0.85
CA ALA A 80 9.88 1.58 0.31
C ALA A 80 11.17 1.19 -0.43
N ASP A 81 11.59 -0.05 -0.24
CA ASP A 81 12.61 -0.70 -1.07
C ASP A 81 11.97 -1.47 -2.24
N ILE A 82 10.69 -1.85 -2.09
CA ILE A 82 9.87 -2.53 -3.08
C ILE A 82 8.50 -1.87 -3.17
N VAL A 83 8.12 -1.43 -4.37
CA VAL A 83 6.81 -0.85 -4.65
C VAL A 83 5.99 -1.79 -5.53
N ILE A 84 4.81 -2.18 -5.04
CA ILE A 84 3.87 -3.03 -5.76
C ILE A 84 2.73 -2.16 -6.30
N LEU A 85 2.63 -2.10 -7.63
CA LEU A 85 1.56 -1.39 -8.33
C LEU A 85 0.32 -2.29 -8.42
N ALA A 86 -0.65 -2.07 -7.54
CA ALA A 86 -1.90 -2.83 -7.45
C ALA A 86 -3.11 -1.94 -7.84
N THR A 87 -2.96 -1.19 -8.93
CA THR A 87 -4.02 -0.35 -9.52
C THR A 87 -4.46 -0.92 -10.86
N PRO A 88 -5.73 -0.76 -11.27
CA PRO A 88 -6.13 -1.13 -12.63
C PRO A 88 -5.30 -0.33 -13.64
N SER A 89 -4.82 -0.99 -14.68
CA SER A 89 -3.88 -0.42 -15.67
C SER A 89 -4.39 0.88 -16.30
N ALA A 90 -5.70 1.00 -16.51
CA ALA A 90 -6.36 2.20 -17.02
C ALA A 90 -6.16 3.44 -16.14
N TYR A 91 -5.95 3.27 -14.84
CA TYR A 91 -5.80 4.36 -13.87
C TYR A 91 -4.36 4.51 -13.35
N LEU A 92 -3.42 3.68 -13.82
CA LEU A 92 -2.06 3.68 -13.31
C LEU A 92 -1.40 5.07 -13.42
N LYS A 93 -1.59 5.75 -14.57
CA LYS A 93 -1.09 7.10 -14.77
C LYS A 93 -1.66 8.10 -13.76
N ASP A 94 -2.96 8.02 -13.49
CA ASP A 94 -3.62 8.94 -12.55
C ASP A 94 -3.15 8.71 -11.12
N PHE A 95 -2.90 7.45 -10.74
CA PHE A 95 -2.36 7.11 -9.43
C PHE A 95 -0.92 7.58 -9.25
N LEU A 96 -0.11 7.57 -10.32
CA LEU A 96 1.29 8.00 -10.27
C LEU A 96 1.50 9.48 -10.60
N ALA A 97 0.48 10.19 -11.09
CA ALA A 97 0.58 11.61 -11.45
C ALA A 97 1.14 12.52 -10.33
N PRO A 98 0.85 12.29 -9.03
CA PRO A 98 1.43 13.09 -7.95
C PRO A 98 2.89 12.79 -7.63
N LEU A 99 3.47 11.72 -8.19
CA LEU A 99 4.82 11.27 -7.85
C LEU A 99 5.88 12.24 -8.38
N THR A 100 6.73 12.75 -7.49
CA THR A 100 7.84 13.63 -7.85
C THR A 100 9.23 13.05 -7.54
N VAL A 101 9.26 11.93 -6.82
CA VAL A 101 10.48 11.19 -6.48
C VAL A 101 10.76 10.07 -7.47
N SER A 102 12.01 9.58 -7.49
CA SER A 102 12.33 8.37 -8.26
C SER A 102 11.65 7.16 -7.63
N LEU A 103 11.00 6.36 -8.48
CA LEU A 103 10.77 4.94 -8.24
C LEU A 103 12.08 4.15 -8.34
#